data_AF-A0A8T7APC2-F1
#
_entry.id   AF-A0A8T7APC2-F1
#
_cell.length_a   1.000
_cell.length_b   1.000
_cell.length_c   1.000
_cell.angle_alpha   90.00
_cell.angle_beta   90.00
_cell.angle_gamma   90.00
#
_symmetry.space_group_name_H-M   'P 1'
#
loop_
_entity.id
_entity.type
_entity.pdbx_description
1 polymer ?
#
loop_
_entity_poly.entity_id
_entity_poly.type
_entity_poly.pdbx_seq_one_letter_code
_entity_poly.pdbx_strand_id
1 'polypeptide(L)' 'MTAGPDLHDPAIHAALERYWRTNLRIMVSLLLVWAGVSFGCGILFADWLNQFRLPFTGFPLGFWFAQQGAIV' A
#
# COMPACT_ATOMS: atom_id res chain seq x y z
N MET A 1 -5.49 -12.86 39.89
CA MET A 1 -5.51 -11.40 39.67
C MET A 1 -4.17 -11.01 39.07
N THR A 2 -4.01 -11.11 37.75
CA THR A 2 -2.83 -10.54 37.08
C THR A 2 -3.11 -9.05 36.94
N ALA A 3 -2.34 -8.21 37.64
CA ALA A 3 -2.32 -6.79 37.32
C ALA A 3 -2.02 -6.68 35.81
N GLY A 4 -2.88 -5.98 35.06
CA GLY A 4 -2.59 -5.67 33.67
C GLY A 4 -1.29 -4.88 33.58
N PRO A 5 -0.62 -4.87 32.41
CA PRO A 5 0.60 -4.08 32.23
C PRO A 5 0.32 -2.62 32.60
N ASP A 6 1.20 -2.07 33.42
CA ASP A 6 1.17 -0.68 33.83
C ASP A 6 1.58 0.20 32.65
N LEU A 7 0.57 0.80 32.00
CA LEU A 7 0.76 1.64 30.81
C LEU A 7 1.58 2.92 31.06
N HIS A 8 1.94 3.19 32.32
CA HIS A 8 2.79 4.30 32.75
C HIS A 8 4.27 3.89 32.93
N ASP A 9 4.62 2.62 32.66
CA ASP A 9 6.01 2.18 32.67
C ASP A 9 6.81 2.88 31.54
N PRO A 10 7.90 3.61 31.85
CA PRO A 10 8.75 4.22 30.84
C PRO A 10 9.33 3.20 29.83
N ALA A 11 9.53 1.94 30.22
CA ALA A 11 9.97 0.88 29.32
C ALA A 11 8.92 0.53 28.25
N ILE A 12 7.63 0.54 28.62
CA ILE A 12 6.50 0.29 27.70
C ILE A 12 6.36 1.45 26.71
N HIS A 13 6.47 2.70 27.17
CA HIS A 13 6.45 3.87 26.28
C HIS A 13 7.57 3.81 25.22
N ALA A 14 8.79 3.45 25.62
CA ALA A 14 9.91 3.28 24.70
C ALA A 14 9.69 2.15 23.68
N ALA A 15 9.04 1.05 24.09
CA ALA A 15 8.67 -0.04 23.20
C ALA A 15 7.57 0.37 22.20
N LEU A 16 6.56 1.11 22.64
CA LEU A 16 5.45 1.59 21.82
C LEU A 16 5.93 2.56 20.73
N GLU A 17 6.83 3.48 21.06
CA GLU A 17 7.44 4.39 20.08
C GLU A 17 8.23 3.65 19.00
N ARG A 18 8.98 2.61 19.37
CA ARG A 18 9.72 1.77 18.41
C ARG A 18 8.77 1.00 17.50
N TYR A 19 7.70 0.45 18.08
CA TYR A 19 6.67 -0.27 17.33
C TYR A 19 5.97 0.66 16.32
N TRP A 20 5.56 1.84 16.76
CA TRP A 20 4.92 2.84 15.92
C TRP A 20 5.79 3.25 14.75
N ARG A 21 7.06 3.59 14.99
CA ARG A 21 8.02 3.92 13.92
C ARG A 21 8.21 2.78 12.91
N THR A 22 8.23 1.54 13.40
CA THR A 22 8.39 0.36 12.54
C THR A 22 7.16 0.14 11.68
N ASN A 23 5.96 0.21 12.27
CA ASN A 23 4.71 0.06 11.54
C ASN A 23 4.55 1.17 10.49
N LEU A 24 4.89 2.42 10.83
CA LEU A 24 4.90 3.53 9.89
C LEU A 24 5.82 3.27 8.68
N ARG A 25 7.03 2.74 8.90
CA ARG A 25 7.91 2.36 7.78
C ARG A 25 7.26 1.31 6.90
N ILE A 26 6.69 0.25 7.48
CA ILE A 26 6.04 -0.82 6.70
C ILE A 26 4.87 -0.26 5.88
N MET A 27 4.01 0.55 6.50
CA MET A 27 2.87 1.17 5.83
C MET A 27 3.32 2.10 4.69
N VAL A 28 4.30 2.96 4.94
CA VAL A 28 4.84 3.86 3.90
C VAL A 28 5.52 3.08 2.78
N SER A 29 6.30 2.05 3.09
CA SER A 29 6.91 1.19 2.07
C SER A 29 5.86 0.46 1.24
N LEU A 30 4.81 -0.07 1.87
CA LEU A 30 3.71 -0.72 1.19
C LEU A 30 2.98 0.26 0.25
N LEU A 31 2.68 1.47 0.74
CA LEU A 31 2.03 2.52 -0.05
C LEU A 31 2.91 3.01 -1.21
N LEU A 32 4.23 3.10 -1.02
CA LEU A 32 5.17 3.47 -2.07
C LEU A 32 5.28 2.38 -3.14
N VAL A 33 5.34 1.11 -2.75
CA VAL A 33 5.33 -0.02 -3.71
C VAL A 33 3.99 -0.08 -4.42
N TRP A 34 2.89 0.07 -3.71
CA TRP A 34 1.54 0.10 -4.27
C TRP A 34 1.38 1.24 -5.28
N ALA A 35 1.77 2.46 -4.91
CA ALA A 35 1.73 3.62 -5.81
C ALA A 35 2.69 3.42 -6.99
N GLY A 36 3.92 2.97 -6.73
CA GLY A 36 4.92 2.71 -7.76
C GLY A 36 4.46 1.67 -8.78
N VAL A 37 3.79 0.60 -8.35
CA VAL A 37 3.22 -0.41 -9.25
C VAL A 37 1.99 0.13 -9.96
N SER A 38 1.06 0.80 -9.27
CA SER A 38 -0.16 1.36 -9.89
C SER A 38 0.15 2.42 -10.95
N PHE A 39 1.00 3.40 -10.62
CA PHE A 39 1.41 4.47 -11.55
C PHE A 39 2.48 3.99 -12.54
N GLY A 40 3.43 3.16 -12.12
CA GLY A 40 4.49 2.63 -12.98
C GLY A 40 3.95 1.66 -14.04
N CYS A 41 3.10 0.71 -13.66
CA CYS A 41 2.44 -0.16 -14.65
C CYS A 41 1.38 0.58 -15.47
N GLY A 42 0.70 1.56 -14.87
CA GLY A 42 -0.33 2.36 -15.54
C GLY A 42 0.19 3.44 -16.51
N ILE A 43 1.46 3.87 -16.39
CA ILE A 43 2.06 4.93 -17.23
C ILE A 43 3.21 4.39 -18.11
N LEU A 44 4.17 3.65 -17.54
CA LEU A 44 5.33 3.15 -18.30
C LEU A 44 5.01 1.85 -19.06
N PHE A 45 4.24 0.94 -18.46
CA PHE A 45 3.79 -0.28 -19.11
C PHE A 45 2.41 -0.14 -19.77
N ALA A 46 1.86 1.08 -19.80
CA ALA A 46 0.54 1.37 -20.36
C ALA A 46 0.41 0.90 -21.82
N ASP A 47 1.41 1.21 -22.65
CA ASP A 47 1.41 0.84 -24.07
C ASP A 47 1.49 -0.67 -24.30
N TRP A 48 2.20 -1.40 -23.42
CA TRP A 48 2.28 -2.85 -23.48
C TRP A 48 1.00 -3.52 -22.93
N LEU A 49 0.47 -3.03 -21.80
CA LEU A 49 -0.79 -3.53 -21.23
C LEU A 49 -1.99 -3.23 -22.13
N ASN A 50 -2.00 -2.10 -22.86
CA ASN A 50 -3.09 -1.74 -23.77
C ASN A 50 -3.24 -2.71 -24.96
N GLN A 51 -2.23 -3.54 -25.25
CA GLN A 51 -2.35 -4.62 -26.22
C GLN A 51 -3.29 -5.72 -25.73
N PHE A 52 -3.39 -5.90 -24.40
CA PHE A 52 -4.32 -6.82 -23.77
C PHE A 52 -5.61 -6.06 -23.42
N ARG A 53 -6.72 -6.48 -24.03
CA ARG A 53 -8.05 -5.95 -23.76
C ARG A 53 -8.80 -6.92 -22.87
N LEU A 54 -9.52 -6.40 -21.88
CA LEU A 54 -10.37 -7.22 -21.04
C LEU A 54 -11.49 -7.86 -21.89
N PRO A 55 -11.59 -9.20 -21.92
CA PRO A 55 -12.50 -9.90 -22.84
C PRO A 55 -13.99 -9.64 -22.54
N PHE A 56 -14.33 -9.23 -21.31
CA PHE A 56 -15.70 -8.95 -20.90
C PHE A 56 -16.15 -7.49 -21.04
N THR A 57 -15.21 -6.53 -21.09
CA THR A 57 -15.54 -5.09 -21.08
C THR A 57 -14.97 -4.33 -22.27
N GLY A 58 -14.03 -4.90 -23.02
CA GLY A 58 -13.40 -4.28 -24.20
C GLY A 58 -12.42 -3.13 -23.90
N PHE A 59 -12.31 -2.73 -22.62
CA PHE A 59 -11.38 -1.69 -22.19
C PHE A 59 -9.95 -2.20 -22.15
N PRO A 60 -8.98 -1.35 -22.52
CA PRO A 60 -7.59 -1.76 -22.51
C PRO A 60 -7.08 -1.84 -21.06
N LEU A 61 -6.28 -2.86 -20.75
CA LEU A 61 -5.93 -3.23 -19.38
C LEU A 61 -5.16 -2.13 -18.63
N GLY A 62 -4.38 -1.30 -19.34
CA GLY A 62 -3.70 -0.16 -18.75
C GLY A 62 -4.68 0.88 -18.18
N PHE A 63 -5.79 1.12 -18.88
CA PHE A 63 -6.83 2.05 -18.43
C PHE A 63 -7.60 1.51 -17.22
N TRP A 64 -7.84 0.20 -17.15
CA TRP A 64 -8.47 -0.45 -16.00
C TRP A 64 -7.59 -0.37 -14.75
N PHE A 65 -6.29 -0.60 -14.88
CA PHE A 65 -5.33 -0.44 -13.77
C PHE A 65 -5.25 1.01 -13.28
N ALA A 66 -5.28 1.99 -14.19
CA ALA A 66 -5.32 3.41 -13.83
C ALA A 66 -6.58 3.77 -13.02
N GLN A 67 -7.72 3.15 -13.34
CA GLN A 67 -8.96 3.32 -12.57
C GLN A 67 -8.89 2.70 -11.18
N GLN A 68 -8.38 1.48 -11.06
CA GLN A 68 -8.22 0.81 -9.76
C GLN A 68 -7.19 1.50 -8.85
N GLY A 69 -6.16 2.10 -9.44
CA GLY A 69 -5.16 2.88 -8.72
C GLY A 69 -5.63 4.25 -8.22
N ALA A 70 -6.77 4.76 -8.73
CA ALA A 70 -7.36 6.04 -8.32
C ALA A 70 -8.32 5.90 -7.13
N ILE A 71 -8.59 4.69 -6.67
CA ILE A 71 -9.40 4.45 -5.47
C ILE A 71 -8.53 4.80 -4.24
N VAL A 72 -8.77 5.98 -3.68
CA VAL A 72 -8.28 6.43 -2.37
C VAL A 72 -9.45 6.46 -1.39
#